data_AF-A0A1H6JE99-F1
#
_entry.id   AF-A0A1H6JE99-F1
#
_cell.length_a   1.000
_cell.length_b   1.000
_cell.length_c   1.000
_cell.angle_alpha   90.00
_cell.angle_beta   90.00
_cell.angle_gamma   90.00
#
_symmetry.space_group_name_H-M   'P 1'
#
loop_
_entity.id
_entity.type
_entity.pdbx_description
1 polymer ?
#
loop_
_entity_poly.entity_id
_entity_poly.type
_entity_poly.pdbx_seq_one_letter_code
_entity_poly.pdbx_strand_id
1 'polypeptide(L)'
;MADAPEDLIGTPISDAPKRDPDSHCNGRRKQRQDGELVEDDDGNYLFAGYCQLVAGWGTDDDEGRCRKHGGNGGSGGAREGAGAPEDNTNAADHGAYSDKFLEGFVGDDGKDRIEEGYELSETPEGAKKQARFMAQVALEKFRVTGDERFLRRYEQICDKAGIFPNEEVDLNHNGIETAFMGNLKQYHEEDDVDG
;
A
#
# COMPACT_ATOMS: atom_id res chain seq x y z
N MET A 1 -40.36 11.41 -11.24
CA MET A 1 -40.16 12.88 -11.21
C MET A 1 -38.74 13.07 -10.73
N ALA A 2 -37.90 13.86 -11.40
CA ALA A 2 -36.57 14.14 -10.88
C ALA A 2 -36.72 15.10 -9.70
N ASP A 3 -36.28 14.68 -8.52
CA ASP A 3 -36.37 15.49 -7.30
C ASP A 3 -35.70 16.86 -7.51
N ALA A 4 -36.25 17.91 -6.90
CA ALA A 4 -35.67 19.23 -7.02
C ALA A 4 -34.25 19.21 -6.40
N PRO A 5 -33.29 19.98 -6.93
CA PRO A 5 -31.92 19.98 -6.41
C PRO A 5 -31.82 20.33 -4.91
N GLU A 6 -32.85 20.95 -4.34
CA GLU A 6 -32.98 21.27 -2.91
C GLU A 6 -33.33 20.03 -2.07
N ASP A 7 -34.08 19.08 -2.62
CA ASP A 7 -34.52 17.85 -1.95
C ASP A 7 -33.38 16.85 -1.72
N LEU A 8 -32.26 17.03 -2.45
CA LEU A 8 -31.07 16.19 -2.37
C LEU A 8 -30.04 16.72 -1.36
N ILE A 9 -30.26 17.91 -0.79
CA ILE A 9 -29.32 18.49 0.16
C ILE A 9 -29.27 17.62 1.42
N GLY A 10 -28.06 17.20 1.81
CA GLY A 10 -27.86 16.32 2.97
C GLY A 10 -27.85 14.83 2.65
N THR A 11 -28.05 14.41 1.39
CA THR A 11 -27.78 13.03 0.98
C THR A 11 -26.28 12.82 0.73
N PRO A 12 -25.75 11.59 0.78
CA PRO A 12 -24.38 11.32 0.35
C PRO A 12 -24.10 11.91 -1.02
N ILE A 13 -22.96 12.61 -1.17
CA ILE A 13 -22.64 13.31 -2.43
C ILE A 13 -22.47 12.34 -3.62
N SER A 14 -22.16 11.07 -3.33
CA SER A 14 -22.10 9.98 -4.31
C SER A 14 -23.44 9.78 -5.01
N ASP A 15 -24.53 9.92 -4.26
CA ASP A 15 -25.89 9.54 -4.64
C ASP A 15 -26.62 10.69 -5.35
N ALA A 16 -26.16 11.93 -5.11
CA ALA A 16 -26.66 13.08 -5.85
C ALA A 16 -26.37 12.92 -7.36
N PRO A 17 -27.38 13.11 -8.23
CA PRO A 17 -27.25 12.86 -9.66
C PRO A 17 -26.20 13.78 -10.29
N LYS A 18 -25.44 13.24 -11.25
CA LYS A 18 -24.56 14.07 -12.08
C LYS A 18 -25.41 14.83 -13.09
N ARG A 19 -25.17 16.14 -13.24
CA ARG A 19 -25.81 17.00 -14.23
C ARG A 19 -24.76 17.61 -15.11
N ASP A 20 -24.94 17.61 -16.42
CA ASP A 20 -24.02 18.29 -17.33
C ASP A 20 -24.03 19.81 -17.12
N PRO A 21 -22.92 20.51 -17.41
CA PRO A 21 -22.92 21.96 -17.43
C PRO A 21 -23.88 22.47 -18.51
N ASP A 22 -24.56 23.56 -18.20
CA ASP A 22 -25.39 24.31 -19.14
C ASP A 22 -24.90 25.77 -19.20
N SER A 23 -25.77 26.76 -18.98
CA SER A 23 -25.34 28.13 -18.67
C SER A 23 -24.55 28.24 -17.35
N HIS A 24 -24.66 27.24 -16.49
CA HIS A 24 -23.98 27.13 -15.20
C HIS A 24 -23.13 25.87 -15.13
N CYS A 25 -22.16 25.89 -14.22
CA CYS A 25 -21.22 24.81 -14.01
C CYS A 25 -21.91 23.50 -13.61
N ASN A 26 -22.98 23.51 -12.82
CA ASN A 26 -23.74 22.33 -12.36
C ASN A 26 -22.90 21.22 -11.66
N GLY A 27 -21.68 21.54 -11.21
CA GLY A 27 -20.84 20.60 -10.46
C GLY A 27 -21.41 20.33 -9.07
N ARG A 28 -21.39 19.08 -8.60
CA ARG A 28 -21.86 18.74 -7.24
C ARG A 28 -20.94 19.37 -6.20
N ARG A 29 -21.51 20.00 -5.19
CA ARG A 29 -20.74 20.64 -4.11
C ARG A 29 -20.87 19.84 -2.82
N LYS A 30 -19.78 19.85 -2.04
CA LYS A 30 -19.74 19.40 -0.65
C LYS A 30 -19.72 20.55 0.36
N GLN A 31 -19.73 21.79 -0.13
CA GLN A 31 -19.56 23.00 0.66
C GLN A 31 -20.72 23.98 0.38
N ARG A 32 -21.29 24.55 1.44
CA ARG A 32 -22.30 25.62 1.40
C ARG A 32 -21.71 26.94 0.90
N GLN A 33 -22.56 27.95 0.68
CA GLN A 33 -22.11 29.25 0.13
C GLN A 33 -21.26 30.06 1.12
N ASP A 34 -21.45 29.82 2.42
CA ASP A 34 -20.68 30.41 3.53
C ASP A 34 -19.29 29.78 3.71
N GLY A 35 -18.99 28.70 2.99
CA GLY A 35 -17.73 27.98 3.10
C GLY A 35 -17.75 26.81 4.10
N GLU A 36 -18.89 26.49 4.70
CA GLU A 36 -19.01 25.33 5.58
C GLU A 36 -19.09 24.02 4.77
N LEU A 37 -18.32 23.01 5.17
CA LEU A 37 -18.44 21.66 4.62
C LEU A 37 -19.68 20.98 5.20
N VAL A 38 -20.41 20.23 4.36
CA VAL A 38 -21.57 19.45 4.81
C VAL A 38 -21.13 18.00 4.92
N GLU A 39 -21.13 17.49 6.14
CA GLU A 39 -20.69 16.14 6.50
C GLU A 39 -21.76 15.49 7.40
N ASP A 40 -21.85 14.16 7.40
CA ASP A 40 -22.62 13.40 8.40
C ASP A 40 -21.80 13.14 9.67
N ASP A 41 -22.39 12.49 10.67
CA ASP A 41 -21.74 12.17 11.95
C ASP A 41 -20.54 11.20 11.79
N ASP A 42 -20.47 10.50 10.66
CA ASP A 42 -19.40 9.56 10.31
C ASP A 42 -18.28 10.23 9.48
N GLY A 43 -18.41 11.53 9.17
CA GLY A 43 -17.45 12.31 8.40
C GLY A 43 -17.55 12.13 6.87
N ASN A 44 -18.64 11.56 6.35
CA ASN A 44 -18.86 11.46 4.90
C ASN A 44 -19.42 12.76 4.34
N TYR A 45 -18.93 13.15 3.15
CA TYR A 45 -19.42 14.36 2.48
C TYR A 45 -20.84 14.23 1.97
N LEU A 46 -21.68 15.19 2.35
CA LEU A 46 -23.05 15.33 1.91
C LEU A 46 -23.16 16.33 0.76
N PHE A 47 -24.19 16.15 -0.07
CA PHE A 47 -24.49 17.05 -1.15
C PHE A 47 -25.00 18.39 -0.61
N ALA A 48 -24.33 19.47 -1.00
CA ALA A 48 -24.63 20.85 -0.60
C ALA A 48 -25.28 21.66 -1.75
N GLY A 49 -25.74 21.00 -2.81
CA GLY A 49 -26.28 21.63 -4.01
C GLY A 49 -25.32 21.65 -5.20
N TYR A 50 -25.81 22.18 -6.32
CA TYR A 50 -25.01 22.35 -7.54
C TYR A 50 -24.29 23.70 -7.60
N CYS A 51 -23.16 23.72 -8.31
CA CYS A 51 -22.40 24.92 -8.60
C CYS A 51 -23.19 25.86 -9.51
N GLN A 52 -23.44 27.08 -9.02
CA GLN A 52 -24.14 28.14 -9.75
C GLN A 52 -23.19 29.18 -10.36
N LEU A 53 -21.89 28.87 -10.45
CA LEU A 53 -20.98 29.69 -11.24
C LEU A 53 -21.31 29.52 -12.72
N VAL A 54 -21.12 30.57 -13.50
CA VAL A 54 -21.25 30.53 -14.97
C VAL A 54 -20.39 29.38 -15.52
N ALA A 55 -20.87 28.72 -16.57
CA ALA A 55 -20.07 27.75 -17.30
C ALA A 55 -18.71 28.36 -17.70
N GLY A 56 -17.65 27.55 -17.67
CA GLY A 56 -16.31 28.05 -17.97
C GLY A 56 -15.71 29.06 -16.98
N TRP A 57 -16.36 29.37 -15.85
CA TRP A 57 -15.84 30.38 -14.94
C TRP A 57 -14.42 30.04 -14.46
N GLY A 58 -13.48 30.94 -14.73
CA GLY A 58 -12.06 30.80 -14.39
C GLY A 58 -11.27 29.83 -15.26
N THR A 59 -11.82 29.39 -16.39
CA THR A 59 -11.09 28.67 -17.46
C THR A 59 -10.88 29.58 -18.68
N ASP A 60 -10.11 29.10 -19.66
CA ASP A 60 -9.91 29.79 -20.94
C ASP A 60 -11.08 29.60 -21.93
N ASP A 61 -12.01 28.68 -21.60
CA ASP A 61 -13.25 28.44 -22.33
C ASP A 61 -14.45 29.04 -21.55
N ASP A 62 -15.46 29.52 -22.28
CA ASP A 62 -16.74 30.02 -21.73
C ASP A 62 -17.80 28.91 -21.55
N GLU A 63 -17.44 27.67 -21.87
CA GLU A 63 -18.31 26.49 -21.81
C GLU A 63 -17.76 25.44 -20.83
N GLY A 64 -18.60 24.51 -20.39
CA GLY A 64 -18.19 23.40 -19.52
C GLY A 64 -18.13 23.74 -18.03
N ARG A 65 -17.41 22.94 -17.23
CA ARG A 65 -17.33 23.17 -15.77
C ARG A 65 -16.44 24.36 -15.48
N CYS A 66 -16.67 25.02 -14.34
CA CYS A 66 -15.76 26.05 -13.85
C CYS A 66 -14.43 25.44 -13.39
N ARG A 67 -13.40 26.29 -13.21
CA ARG A 67 -12.07 25.90 -12.72
C ARG A 67 -12.10 25.08 -11.42
N LYS A 68 -13.06 25.35 -10.53
CA LYS A 68 -13.21 24.63 -9.26
C LYS A 68 -13.78 23.21 -9.39
N HIS A 69 -14.32 22.86 -10.55
CA HIS A 69 -14.93 21.54 -10.82
C HIS A 69 -14.29 20.84 -12.04
N GLY A 70 -13.00 21.11 -12.27
CA GLY A 70 -12.19 20.42 -13.28
C GLY A 70 -12.16 21.10 -14.66
N GLY A 71 -12.81 22.25 -14.83
CA GLY A 71 -12.84 22.96 -16.11
C GLY A 71 -13.57 22.18 -17.22
N ASN A 72 -13.24 22.47 -18.48
CA ASN A 72 -13.67 21.65 -19.63
C ASN A 72 -13.16 20.18 -19.54
N GLY A 73 -12.19 19.94 -18.65
CA GLY A 73 -11.67 18.65 -18.19
C GLY A 73 -12.63 17.80 -17.34
N GLY A 74 -13.80 18.34 -16.95
CA GLY A 74 -14.86 17.59 -16.28
C GLY A 74 -14.48 17.14 -14.87
N SER A 75 -15.49 16.75 -14.10
CA SER A 75 -15.29 16.31 -12.71
C SER A 75 -14.90 14.83 -12.66
N GLY A 76 -13.59 14.55 -12.76
CA GLY A 76 -12.92 13.36 -12.21
C GLY A 76 -13.65 12.02 -12.35
N GLY A 77 -14.08 11.66 -13.56
CA GLY A 77 -14.48 10.30 -13.91
C GLY A 77 -13.57 9.76 -14.99
N ALA A 78 -13.38 8.44 -15.04
CA ALA A 78 -12.67 7.78 -16.13
C ALA A 78 -13.37 8.11 -17.46
N ARG A 79 -12.75 8.98 -18.26
CA ARG A 79 -13.11 9.30 -19.64
C ARG A 79 -11.82 9.42 -20.44
N GLU A 80 -11.88 9.23 -21.75
CA GLU A 80 -10.72 9.52 -22.61
C GLU A 80 -10.26 10.95 -22.40
N GLY A 81 -8.96 11.14 -22.13
CA GLY A 81 -8.37 12.43 -21.78
C GLY A 81 -8.56 12.88 -20.32
N ALA A 82 -9.26 12.11 -19.47
CA ALA A 82 -9.22 12.29 -18.02
C ALA A 82 -8.10 11.43 -17.43
N GLY A 83 -6.95 12.08 -17.29
CA GLY A 83 -5.74 11.57 -16.68
C GLY A 83 -4.78 12.72 -16.50
N ALA A 84 -3.78 12.51 -15.66
CA ALA A 84 -2.58 13.32 -15.73
C ALA A 84 -2.08 13.27 -17.20
N PRO A 85 -1.69 14.40 -17.83
CA PRO A 85 -1.14 14.39 -19.18
C PRO A 85 -0.08 13.30 -19.35
N GLU A 86 0.05 12.74 -20.57
CA GLU A 86 1.27 11.99 -20.89
C GLU A 86 2.46 12.90 -20.55
N ASP A 87 3.41 12.37 -19.76
CA ASP A 87 4.54 13.10 -19.15
C ASP A 87 4.25 13.95 -17.90
N ASN A 88 3.11 13.77 -17.22
CA ASN A 88 2.92 14.39 -15.91
C ASN A 88 3.81 13.72 -14.84
N THR A 89 4.99 14.31 -14.63
CA THR A 89 5.98 13.92 -13.64
C THR A 89 5.70 14.48 -12.25
N ASN A 90 4.58 15.17 -11.99
CA ASN A 90 4.34 15.87 -10.71
C ASN A 90 4.44 14.91 -9.50
N ALA A 91 4.02 13.65 -9.64
CA ALA A 91 4.19 12.64 -8.60
C ALA A 91 5.67 12.28 -8.34
N ALA A 92 6.52 12.30 -9.37
CA ALA A 92 7.96 12.10 -9.26
C ALA A 92 8.69 13.38 -8.78
N ASP A 93 8.30 14.55 -9.27
CA ASP A 93 8.96 15.83 -9.00
C ASP A 93 8.61 16.41 -7.62
N HIS A 94 7.39 16.15 -7.13
CA HIS A 94 6.85 16.73 -5.90
C HIS A 94 6.33 15.70 -4.89
N GLY A 95 6.41 14.40 -5.20
CA GLY A 95 5.97 13.32 -4.33
C GLY A 95 7.06 12.72 -3.44
N ALA A 96 6.71 11.64 -2.75
CA ALA A 96 7.61 10.89 -1.86
C ALA A 96 8.81 10.22 -2.57
N TYR A 97 8.82 10.27 -3.91
CA TYR A 97 9.90 9.76 -4.76
C TYR A 97 10.76 10.89 -5.35
N SER A 98 10.51 12.15 -4.98
CA SER A 98 11.37 13.25 -5.39
C SER A 98 12.71 13.17 -4.66
N ASP A 99 13.81 13.47 -5.35
CA ASP A 99 15.15 13.51 -4.76
C ASP A 99 15.20 14.42 -3.51
N LYS A 100 14.42 15.50 -3.54
CA LYS A 100 14.29 16.46 -2.43
C LYS A 100 13.59 15.89 -1.19
N PHE A 101 12.74 14.87 -1.35
CA PHE A 101 12.07 14.24 -0.22
C PHE A 101 13.08 13.48 0.65
N LEU A 102 13.97 12.70 0.03
CA LEU A 102 15.00 11.95 0.75
C LEU A 102 15.99 12.89 1.43
N GLU A 103 16.45 13.93 0.73
CA GLU A 103 17.34 14.96 1.30
C GLU A 103 16.68 15.67 2.49
N GLY A 104 15.40 16.01 2.41
CA GLY A 104 14.67 16.66 3.51
C GLY A 104 14.34 15.75 4.70
N PHE A 105 14.18 14.44 4.47
CA PHE A 105 13.75 13.49 5.51
C PHE A 105 14.91 12.82 6.24
N VAL A 106 15.96 12.40 5.52
CA VAL A 106 17.11 11.69 6.11
C VAL A 106 18.42 12.48 6.08
N GLY A 107 18.43 13.65 5.41
CA GLY A 107 19.65 14.43 5.17
C GLY A 107 20.54 13.79 4.09
N ASP A 108 21.57 14.52 3.66
CA ASP A 108 22.51 14.07 2.59
C ASP A 108 23.18 12.73 2.96
N ASP A 109 23.75 12.62 4.16
CA ASP A 109 24.35 11.37 4.68
C ASP A 109 23.32 10.21 4.82
N GLY A 110 22.04 10.55 4.91
CA GLY A 110 20.95 9.57 4.97
C GLY A 110 20.59 9.02 3.60
N LYS A 111 20.59 9.88 2.58
CA LYS A 111 20.31 9.50 1.19
C LYS A 111 21.34 8.51 0.67
N ASP A 112 22.63 8.84 0.85
CA ASP A 112 23.73 7.96 0.43
C ASP A 112 23.64 6.56 1.07
N ARG A 113 23.27 6.48 2.36
CA ARG A 113 23.09 5.19 3.05
C ARG A 113 21.89 4.40 2.56
N ILE A 114 20.82 5.07 2.15
CA ILE A 114 19.63 4.42 1.58
C ILE A 114 19.96 3.89 0.19
N GLU A 115 20.63 4.68 -0.65
CA GLU A 115 21.05 4.28 -2.00
C GLU A 115 22.03 3.10 -1.93
N GLU A 116 23.06 3.17 -1.09
CA GLU A 116 23.99 2.04 -0.88
C GLU A 116 23.26 0.79 -0.38
N GLY A 117 22.30 0.96 0.54
CA GLY A 117 21.48 -0.14 1.05
C GLY A 117 20.56 -0.75 -0.01
N TYR A 118 20.03 0.06 -0.91
CA TYR A 118 19.20 -0.35 -2.03
C TYR A 118 20.01 -1.12 -3.06
N GLU A 119 21.15 -0.57 -3.50
CA GLU A 119 22.07 -1.23 -4.44
C GLU A 119 22.55 -2.59 -3.90
N LEU A 120 22.90 -2.64 -2.61
CA LEU A 120 23.30 -3.89 -1.96
C LEU A 120 22.16 -4.93 -1.98
N SER A 121 20.91 -4.49 -1.98
CA SER A 121 19.73 -5.37 -1.94
C SER A 121 19.25 -5.83 -3.31
N GLU A 122 19.77 -5.28 -4.42
CA GLU A 122 19.35 -5.66 -5.78
C GLU A 122 19.67 -7.12 -6.11
N THR A 123 20.70 -7.68 -5.47
CA THR A 123 21.11 -9.08 -5.68
C THR A 123 20.72 -9.95 -4.49
N PRO A 124 20.36 -11.23 -4.70
CA PRO A 124 20.07 -12.17 -3.61
C PRO A 124 21.22 -12.31 -2.61
N GLU A 125 22.46 -12.34 -3.09
CA GLU A 125 23.67 -12.42 -2.28
C GLU A 125 23.86 -11.17 -1.42
N GLY A 126 23.67 -9.99 -2.02
CA GLY A 126 23.80 -8.72 -1.32
C GLY A 126 22.70 -8.52 -0.28
N ALA A 127 21.45 -8.86 -0.59
CA ALA A 127 20.34 -8.87 0.36
C ALA A 127 20.62 -9.81 1.55
N LYS A 128 21.15 -11.02 1.29
CA LYS A 128 21.58 -11.94 2.36
C LYS A 128 22.72 -11.38 3.19
N LYS A 129 23.69 -10.69 2.58
CA LYS A 129 24.80 -10.02 3.27
C LYS A 129 24.27 -8.92 4.20
N GLN A 130 23.33 -8.11 3.73
CA GLN A 130 22.68 -7.07 4.53
C GLN A 130 21.87 -7.67 5.67
N ALA A 131 21.11 -8.75 5.42
CA ALA A 131 20.37 -9.46 6.46
C ALA A 131 21.30 -10.01 7.56
N ARG A 132 22.45 -10.59 7.20
CA ARG A 132 23.47 -11.04 8.17
C ARG A 132 24.00 -9.90 9.02
N PHE A 133 24.28 -8.75 8.42
CA PHE A 133 24.72 -7.57 9.14
C PHE A 133 23.64 -7.10 10.14
N MET A 134 22.39 -6.99 9.70
CA MET A 134 21.28 -6.57 10.57
C MET A 134 20.98 -7.56 11.69
N ALA A 135 21.13 -8.86 11.43
CA ALA A 135 21.08 -9.88 12.47
C ALA A 135 22.15 -9.63 13.54
N GLN A 136 23.41 -9.39 13.13
CA GLN A 136 24.48 -9.09 14.09
C GLN A 136 24.20 -7.83 14.91
N VAL A 137 23.68 -6.76 14.29
CA VAL A 137 23.30 -5.53 15.00
C VAL A 137 22.23 -5.81 16.05
N ALA A 138 21.21 -6.61 15.72
CA ALA A 138 20.18 -6.99 16.68
C ALA A 138 20.77 -7.81 17.85
N LEU A 139 21.66 -8.76 17.56
CA LEU A 139 22.35 -9.54 18.59
C LEU A 139 23.19 -8.67 19.52
N GLU A 140 23.94 -7.71 18.99
CA GLU A 140 24.73 -6.77 19.81
C GLU A 140 23.83 -5.86 20.66
N LYS A 141 22.69 -5.41 20.13
CA LYS A 141 21.71 -4.65 20.93
C LYS A 141 21.15 -5.46 22.07
N PHE A 142 20.84 -6.74 21.85
CA PHE A 142 20.43 -7.64 22.93
C PHE A 142 21.55 -7.79 23.97
N ARG A 143 22.80 -8.01 23.56
CA ARG A 143 23.94 -8.15 24.49
C ARG A 143 24.15 -6.92 25.37
N VAL A 144 23.96 -5.72 24.81
CA VAL A 144 24.14 -4.47 25.55
C VAL A 144 22.96 -4.17 26.48
N THR A 145 21.74 -4.48 26.07
CA THR A 145 20.53 -4.02 26.77
C THR A 145 19.81 -5.08 27.58
N GLY A 146 20.02 -6.36 27.26
CA GLY A 146 19.23 -7.49 27.77
C GLY A 146 17.79 -7.55 27.24
N ASP A 147 17.39 -6.69 26.29
CA ASP A 147 16.01 -6.65 25.80
C ASP A 147 15.74 -7.75 24.77
N GLU A 148 14.95 -8.74 25.17
CA GLU A 148 14.59 -9.93 24.38
C GLU A 148 13.87 -9.60 23.06
N ARG A 149 13.33 -8.38 22.88
CA ARG A 149 12.78 -7.97 21.58
C ARG A 149 13.85 -8.01 20.48
N PHE A 150 15.11 -7.69 20.82
CA PHE A 150 16.22 -7.75 19.87
C PHE A 150 16.66 -9.19 19.61
N LEU A 151 16.61 -10.08 20.61
CA LEU A 151 16.88 -11.51 20.41
C LEU A 151 15.84 -12.13 19.47
N ARG A 152 14.55 -11.89 19.70
CA ARG A 152 13.48 -12.34 18.80
C ARG A 152 13.63 -11.78 17.38
N ARG A 153 14.08 -10.52 17.25
CA ARG A 153 14.34 -9.92 15.94
C ARG A 153 15.53 -10.57 15.24
N TYR A 154 16.59 -10.91 15.98
CA TYR A 154 17.74 -11.66 15.46
C TYR A 154 17.30 -13.01 14.89
N GLU A 155 16.57 -13.80 15.67
CA GLU A 155 16.05 -15.12 15.25
C GLU A 155 15.19 -14.99 13.98
N GLN A 156 14.25 -14.05 13.96
CA GLN A 156 13.40 -13.80 12.78
C GLN A 156 14.19 -13.45 11.52
N ILE A 157 15.27 -12.67 11.63
CA ILE A 157 16.11 -12.32 10.47
C ILE A 157 16.85 -13.56 10.00
N CYS A 158 17.42 -14.33 10.92
CA CYS A 158 18.16 -15.55 10.59
C CYS A 158 17.29 -16.60 9.90
N ASP A 159 16.06 -16.81 10.38
CA ASP A 159 15.11 -17.75 9.78
C ASP A 159 14.69 -17.30 8.37
N LYS A 160 14.25 -16.05 8.23
CA LYS A 160 13.75 -15.54 6.94
C LYS A 160 14.82 -15.46 5.86
N ALA A 161 16.05 -15.13 6.24
CA ALA A 161 17.16 -15.04 5.30
C ALA A 161 17.88 -16.38 5.08
N GLY A 162 17.46 -17.46 5.77
CA GLY A 162 18.12 -18.77 5.71
C GLY A 162 19.60 -18.68 6.11
N ILE A 163 19.89 -17.93 7.18
CA ILE A 163 21.26 -17.70 7.66
C ILE A 163 21.75 -18.90 8.44
N PHE A 164 20.87 -19.51 9.24
CA PHE A 164 21.20 -20.79 9.84
C PHE A 164 21.29 -21.85 8.74
N PRO A 165 22.29 -22.76 8.82
CA PRO A 165 22.27 -23.93 7.96
C PRO A 165 20.93 -24.62 8.17
N ASN A 166 20.19 -24.85 7.10
CA ASN A 166 19.03 -25.73 7.18
C ASN A 166 19.56 -27.06 7.71
N GLU A 167 18.97 -27.56 8.79
CA GLU A 167 19.00 -28.99 9.03
C GLU A 167 18.26 -29.62 7.85
N GLU A 168 18.97 -29.87 6.75
CA GLU A 168 18.56 -30.94 5.85
C GLU A 168 18.61 -32.19 6.73
N VAL A 169 17.45 -32.55 7.28
CA VAL A 169 17.18 -33.94 7.61
C VAL A 169 17.31 -34.66 6.28
N ASP A 170 18.50 -35.19 6.04
CA ASP A 170 18.74 -36.13 4.96
C ASP A 170 17.87 -37.36 5.26
N LEU A 171 16.62 -37.31 4.80
CA LEU A 171 15.69 -38.42 4.80
C LEU A 171 16.20 -39.42 3.77
N ASN A 172 17.29 -40.09 4.13
CA ASN A 172 17.84 -41.21 3.39
C ASN A 172 16.76 -42.31 3.41
N HIS A 173 15.94 -42.36 2.35
CA HIS A 173 14.81 -43.28 2.19
C HIS A 173 15.21 -44.77 2.32
N ASN A 174 16.51 -45.07 2.24
CA ASN A 174 17.07 -46.42 2.39
C ASN A 174 16.91 -47.00 3.81
N GLY A 175 16.71 -46.18 4.85
CA GLY A 175 16.56 -46.65 6.23
C GLY A 175 15.13 -47.04 6.61
N ILE A 176 14.13 -46.41 5.99
CA ILE A 176 12.72 -46.54 6.37
C ILE A 176 12.17 -47.91 5.97
N GLU A 177 12.53 -48.42 4.80
CA GLU A 177 12.09 -49.73 4.33
C GLU A 177 12.68 -50.87 5.17
N THR A 178 13.94 -50.73 5.58
CA THR A 178 14.61 -51.69 6.46
C THR A 178 14.00 -51.69 7.87
N ALA A 179 13.68 -50.52 8.42
CA ALA A 179 13.03 -50.38 9.73
C ALA A 179 11.57 -50.84 9.73
N PHE A 180 10.85 -50.62 8.62
CA PHE A 180 9.48 -51.08 8.43
C PHE A 180 9.43 -52.60 8.30
N MET A 181 10.28 -53.19 7.45
CA MET A 181 10.37 -54.65 7.28
C MET A 181 10.91 -55.36 8.52
N GLY A 182 11.82 -54.73 9.27
CA GLY A 182 12.30 -55.24 10.56
C GLY A 182 11.19 -55.34 11.61
N ASN A 183 10.36 -54.30 11.74
CA ASN A 183 9.20 -54.33 12.64
C ASN A 183 8.12 -55.31 12.17
N LEU A 184 7.87 -55.41 10.86
CA LEU A 184 6.87 -56.34 10.33
C LEU A 184 7.25 -57.80 10.61
N LYS A 185 8.55 -58.12 10.58
CA LYS A 185 9.04 -59.46 10.91
C LYS A 185 8.87 -59.81 12.39
N GLN A 186 9.05 -58.82 13.28
CA GLN A 186 8.82 -58.99 14.71
C GLN A 186 7.35 -59.32 15.04
N TYR A 187 6.39 -58.72 14.32
CA TYR A 187 4.96 -59.02 14.53
C TYR A 187 4.51 -60.39 14.00
N HIS A 188 5.29 -61.03 13.13
CA HIS A 188 4.95 -62.35 12.57
C HIS A 188 5.70 -63.52 13.21
N GLU A 189 6.80 -63.27 13.95
CA GLU A 189 7.52 -64.33 14.67
C GLU A 189 6.99 -64.58 16.09
N GLU A 190 6.13 -63.70 16.64
CA GLU A 190 5.56 -63.87 18.00
C GLU A 190 4.25 -64.69 18.05
N ASP A 191 3.65 -65.05 16.90
CA ASP A 191 2.37 -65.79 16.85
C ASP A 191 2.52 -67.33 16.73
N ASP A 192 3.74 -67.87 16.63
CA ASP A 192 3.98 -69.32 16.42
C ASP A 192 4.58 -70.07 17.63
N VAL A 193 4.49 -69.51 18.84
CA VAL A 193 4.93 -70.19 20.09
C VAL A 193 3.76 -70.30 21.08
N ASP A 194 2.70 -71.01 20.69
CA ASP A 194 1.88 -71.85 21.59
C ASP A 194 0.80 -72.59 20.78
N GLY A 195 1.12 -73.83 20.40
CA GLY A 195 0.21 -74.78 19.73
C GLY A 195 0.76 -76.20 19.75
#